data_AF-A0A5C5ZSF9-F1
#
_entry.id   AF-A0A5C5ZSF9-F1
#
_cell.length_a   1.000
_cell.length_b   1.000
_cell.length_c   1.000
_cell.angle_alpha   90.00
_cell.angle_beta   90.00
_cell.angle_gamma   90.00
#
_symmetry.space_group_name_H-M   'P 1'
#
loop_
_entity.id
_entity.type
_entity.pdbx_description
1 polymer ?
#
loop_
_entity_poly.entity_id
_entity_poly.type
_entity_poly.pdbx_seq_one_letter_code
_entity_poly.pdbx_strand_id
1 'polypeptide(L)'
;MATRKNKGRGGFSLMELLAVVTILGVIAAIVVPRVTVSTTTAKEKVDAHNRATLNSAIERYYIATNDWPSANLTELNTTDYFPDGLPENPLNASAPYAMDATSKRIAP
;
A
#
# COMPACT_ATOMS: atom_id res chain seq x y z
N MET A 1 -7.64 72.44 26.65
CA MET A 1 -7.56 72.26 25.18
C MET A 1 -6.91 70.91 24.93
N ALA A 2 -7.70 69.87 24.61
CA ALA A 2 -7.22 68.50 24.49
C ALA A 2 -7.38 68.00 23.05
N THR A 3 -6.26 67.80 22.36
CA THR A 3 -6.21 67.45 20.94
C THR A 3 -6.39 65.94 20.78
N ARG A 4 -7.51 65.51 20.19
CA ARG A 4 -7.77 64.07 19.91
C ARG A 4 -6.89 63.60 18.75
N LYS A 5 -5.95 62.69 19.04
CA LYS A 5 -5.13 62.00 18.05
C LYS A 5 -5.96 60.92 17.37
N ASN A 6 -6.36 61.16 16.12
CA ASN A 6 -7.12 60.20 15.32
C ASN A 6 -6.21 59.02 14.96
N LYS A 7 -6.39 57.86 15.60
CA LYS A 7 -5.72 56.61 15.20
C LYS A 7 -6.34 56.18 13.88
N GLY A 8 -5.60 56.37 12.78
CA GLY A 8 -6.00 55.90 11.46
C GLY A 8 -6.36 54.42 11.52
N ARG A 9 -7.61 54.09 11.18
CA ARG A 9 -8.09 52.71 11.04
C ARG A 9 -7.53 52.21 9.71
N GLY A 10 -6.50 51.38 9.76
CA GLY A 10 -5.94 50.72 8.58
C GLY A 10 -7.00 49.80 7.97
N GLY A 11 -7.53 50.20 6.82
CA GLY A 11 -8.45 49.39 6.02
C GLY A 11 -7.68 48.42 5.14
N PHE A 12 -8.26 47.24 4.94
CA PHE A 12 -7.75 46.19 4.06
C PHE A 12 -7.68 46.69 2.61
N SER A 13 -6.54 46.53 1.93
CA SER A 13 -6.39 46.90 0.53
C SER A 13 -6.99 45.84 -0.39
N LEU A 14 -7.61 46.26 -1.50
CA LEU A 14 -8.06 45.33 -2.55
C LEU A 14 -6.88 44.53 -3.14
N MET A 15 -5.70 45.14 -3.22
CA MET A 15 -4.47 44.47 -3.65
C MET A 15 -4.04 43.38 -2.67
N GLU A 16 -4.21 43.59 -1.35
CA GLU A 16 -3.89 42.58 -0.35
C GLU A 16 -4.81 41.37 -0.49
N LEU A 17 -6.11 41.59 -0.68
CA LEU A 17 -7.05 40.49 -0.91
C LEU A 17 -6.73 39.74 -2.21
N LEU A 18 -6.45 40.47 -3.29
CA LEU A 18 -6.13 39.91 -4.60
C LEU A 18 -4.88 39.01 -4.55
N ALA A 19 -3.81 39.48 -3.91
CA ALA A 19 -2.58 38.72 -3.74
C ALA A 19 -2.80 37.44 -2.92
N VAL A 20 -3.61 37.51 -1.86
CA VAL A 20 -3.93 36.34 -1.02
C VAL A 20 -4.72 35.29 -1.80
N VAL A 21 -5.80 35.66 -2.50
CA VAL A 21 -6.62 34.68 -3.24
C VAL A 21 -5.88 34.09 -4.44
N THR A 22 -4.97 34.85 -5.06
CA THR A 22 -4.11 34.32 -6.14
C THR A 22 -3.11 33.30 -5.60
N ILE A 23 -2.43 33.58 -4.48
CA ILE A 23 -1.52 32.61 -3.84
C ILE A 23 -2.30 31.36 -3.41
N LEU A 24 -3.47 31.52 -2.79
CA LEU A 24 -4.33 30.39 -2.40
C LEU A 24 -4.78 29.55 -3.61
N GLY A 25 -5.11 30.18 -4.74
CA GLY A 25 -5.48 29.50 -5.98
C GLY A 25 -4.32 28.66 -6.56
N VAL A 26 -3.10 29.20 -6.55
CA VAL A 26 -1.89 28.47 -7.00
C VAL A 26 -1.59 27.27 -6.09
N ILE A 27 -1.65 27.46 -4.77
CA ILE A 27 -1.42 26.37 -3.80
C ILE A 27 -2.49 25.29 -3.94
N ALA A 28 -3.77 25.67 -4.06
CA ALA A 28 -4.88 24.74 -4.22
C ALA A 28 -4.75 23.86 -5.48
N ALA A 29 -4.20 24.40 -6.56
CA ALA A 29 -3.94 23.66 -7.80
C ALA A 29 -2.81 22.63 -7.67
N ILE A 30 -1.81 22.87 -6.81
CA ILE A 30 -0.59 22.07 -6.71
C ILE A 30 -0.68 20.99 -5.63
N VAL A 31 -1.50 21.15 -4.58
CA VAL A 31 -1.41 20.32 -3.36
C VAL A 31 -1.81 18.84 -3.54
N VAL A 32 -2.32 18.44 -4.71
CA VAL A 32 -3.00 17.15 -4.91
C VAL A 32 -2.11 15.92 -5.24
N PRO A 33 -0.97 15.97 -5.93
CA PRO A 33 -0.36 14.73 -6.44
C PRO A 33 0.47 14.05 -5.36
N ARG A 34 0.52 12.73 -5.18
CA ARG A 34 -0.09 11.55 -5.81
C ARG A 34 0.16 10.40 -4.81
N VAL A 35 -0.85 9.66 -4.39
CA VAL A 35 -0.68 8.45 -3.54
C VAL A 35 -1.11 7.17 -4.25
N THR A 36 -1.70 7.28 -5.45
CA THR A 36 -2.38 6.16 -6.10
C THR A 36 -1.45 5.16 -6.81
N VAL A 37 -0.26 5.57 -7.25
CA VAL A 37 0.69 4.66 -7.93
C VAL A 37 1.43 3.75 -6.94
N SER A 38 1.64 4.20 -5.70
CA SER A 38 2.39 3.42 -4.72
C SER A 38 1.65 2.15 -4.28
N THR A 39 0.32 2.15 -4.30
CA THR A 39 -0.47 1.03 -3.76
C THR A 39 -0.53 -0.14 -4.72
N THR A 40 -0.61 0.09 -6.04
CA THR A 40 -0.63 -0.99 -7.04
C THR A 40 0.72 -1.70 -7.11
N THR A 41 1.81 -0.94 -7.23
CA THR A 41 3.17 -1.51 -7.24
C THR A 41 3.52 -2.17 -5.90
N ALA A 42 3.02 -1.66 -4.77
CA ALA A 42 3.20 -2.33 -3.48
C ALA A 42 2.50 -3.70 -3.46
N LYS A 43 1.26 -3.80 -3.96
CA LYS A 43 0.53 -5.07 -4.04
C LYS A 43 1.24 -6.09 -4.92
N GLU A 44 1.75 -5.68 -6.08
CA GLU A 44 2.53 -6.56 -6.97
C GLU A 44 3.82 -7.06 -6.30
N LYS A 45 4.52 -6.19 -5.56
CA LYS A 45 5.72 -6.59 -4.82
C LYS A 45 5.41 -7.54 -3.67
N VAL A 46 4.33 -7.29 -2.93
CA VAL A 46 3.87 -8.19 -1.85
C VAL A 46 3.46 -9.54 -2.44
N ASP A 47 2.77 -9.55 -3.58
CA ASP A 47 2.40 -10.79 -4.26
C ASP A 47 3.64 -11.63 -4.62
N ALA A 48 4.62 -11.01 -5.30
CA ALA A 48 5.87 -11.69 -5.65
C ALA A 48 6.62 -12.21 -4.41
N HIS A 49 6.61 -11.47 -3.31
CA HIS A 49 7.21 -11.88 -2.04
C HIS A 49 6.48 -13.05 -1.39
N ASN A 50 5.15 -13.01 -1.34
CA ASN A 50 4.32 -14.08 -0.78
C ASN A 50 4.52 -15.37 -1.57
N ARG A 51 4.53 -15.30 -2.90
CA ARG A 51 4.80 -16.44 -3.78
C ARG A 51 6.19 -17.04 -3.56
N ALA A 52 7.22 -16.21 -3.41
CA ALA A 52 8.57 -16.68 -3.11
C ALA A 52 8.64 -17.40 -1.76
N THR A 53 8.02 -16.81 -0.73
CA THR A 53 7.97 -17.38 0.63
C THR A 53 7.25 -18.72 0.66
N LEU A 54 6.10 -18.81 -0.01
CA LEU A 54 5.33 -20.04 -0.15
C LEU A 54 6.11 -21.11 -0.92
N ASN A 55 6.78 -20.77 -2.03
CA ASN A 55 7.62 -21.71 -2.76
C ASN A 55 8.75 -22.27 -1.87
N SER A 56 9.40 -21.43 -1.06
CA SER A 56 10.41 -21.90 -0.10
C SER A 56 9.82 -22.77 1.02
N ALA A 57 8.56 -22.56 1.41
CA ALA A 57 7.87 -23.45 2.35
C ALA A 57 7.50 -24.81 1.72
N ILE A 58 7.02 -24.80 0.47
CA ILE A 58 6.75 -26.02 -0.32
C ILE A 58 8.02 -26.87 -0.45
N GLU A 59 9.15 -26.26 -0.80
CA GLU A 59 10.44 -26.95 -0.91
C GLU A 59 10.90 -27.54 0.43
N ARG A 60 10.75 -26.79 1.53
CA ARG A 60 11.05 -27.29 2.89
C ARG A 60 10.17 -28.48 3.27
N TYR A 61 8.88 -28.43 2.95
CA TYR A 61 7.95 -29.53 3.21
C TYR A 61 8.34 -30.79 2.44
N TYR A 62 8.72 -30.65 1.17
CA TYR A 62 9.21 -31.76 0.38
C TYR A 62 10.46 -32.41 0.98
N ILE A 63 11.40 -31.60 1.48
CA ILE A 63 12.60 -32.11 2.15
C ILE A 63 12.26 -32.88 3.44
N ALA A 64 11.26 -32.41 4.20
CA ALA A 64 10.87 -33.03 5.47
C ALA A 64 10.04 -34.32 5.29
N THR A 65 9.09 -34.31 4.36
CA THR A 65 8.07 -35.36 4.22
C THR A 65 8.35 -36.31 3.06
N ASN A 66 9.29 -35.97 2.16
CA ASN A 66 9.49 -36.63 0.85
C ASN A 66 8.25 -36.64 -0.05
N ASP A 67 7.27 -35.76 0.23
CA ASP A 67 6.06 -35.61 -0.55
C ASP A 67 5.71 -34.14 -0.73
N TRP A 68 4.95 -33.82 -1.77
CA TRP A 68 4.54 -32.46 -2.08
C TRP A 68 3.26 -32.10 -1.34
N PRO A 69 3.09 -30.84 -0.88
CA PRO A 69 1.84 -30.42 -0.29
C PRO A 69 0.72 -30.41 -1.34
N SER A 70 -0.52 -30.43 -0.88
CA SER A 70 -1.69 -30.34 -1.75
C SER A 70 -1.73 -29.01 -2.50
N ALA A 71 -2.49 -28.95 -3.60
CA ALA A 71 -2.64 -27.71 -4.38
C ALA A 71 -3.15 -26.53 -3.54
N ASN A 72 -3.91 -26.80 -2.47
CA ASN A 72 -4.47 -25.81 -1.56
C ASN A 72 -3.55 -25.48 -0.36
N LEU A 73 -2.33 -26.03 -0.32
CA LEU A 73 -1.30 -25.72 0.67
C LEU A 73 -1.74 -25.93 2.13
N THR A 74 -2.75 -26.77 2.36
CA THR A 74 -3.34 -26.97 3.69
C THR A 74 -2.32 -27.50 4.70
N GLU A 75 -1.38 -28.31 4.23
CA GLU A 75 -0.28 -28.89 5.02
C GLU A 75 0.75 -27.84 5.47
N LEU A 76 0.83 -26.72 4.75
CA LEU A 76 1.71 -25.60 5.11
C LEU A 76 1.04 -24.64 6.09
N ASN A 77 -0.29 -24.72 6.31
CA ASN A 77 -1.00 -23.88 7.27
C ASN A 77 -0.82 -24.37 8.71
N THR A 78 0.44 -24.53 9.10
CA THR A 78 0.86 -25.01 10.43
C THR A 78 1.90 -24.06 10.98
N THR A 79 2.05 -24.05 12.31
CA THR A 79 2.96 -23.14 13.01
C THR A 79 4.43 -23.33 12.59
N ASP A 80 4.80 -24.50 12.07
CA ASP A 80 6.16 -24.82 11.63
C ASP A 80 6.56 -24.09 10.34
N TYR A 81 5.60 -23.79 9.47
CA TYR A 81 5.83 -23.11 8.19
C TYR A 81 5.32 -21.68 8.19
N PHE A 82 4.10 -21.47 8.70
CA PHE A 82 3.40 -20.18 8.74
C PHE A 82 2.69 -19.99 10.08
N PRO A 83 3.37 -19.42 11.09
CA PRO A 83 2.80 -19.21 12.43
C PRO A 83 1.59 -18.26 12.44
N ASP A 84 1.55 -17.31 11.51
CA ASP A 84 0.47 -16.33 11.36
C ASP A 84 -0.59 -16.75 10.32
N GLY A 85 -0.49 -17.99 9.81
CA GLY A 85 -1.33 -18.51 8.73
C GLY A 85 -0.81 -18.19 7.34
N LEU A 86 -1.45 -18.78 6.33
CA LEU A 86 -1.03 -18.60 4.93
C LEU A 86 -1.21 -17.15 4.47
N PRO A 87 -0.22 -16.58 3.75
CA PRO A 87 -0.35 -15.24 3.20
C PRO A 87 -1.46 -15.17 2.15
N GLU A 88 -2.24 -14.09 2.19
CA GLU A 88 -3.32 -13.81 1.25
C GLU A 88 -2.79 -13.11 -0.02
N ASN A 89 -3.49 -13.30 -1.14
CA ASN A 89 -3.15 -12.64 -2.39
C ASN A 89 -3.62 -11.16 -2.38
N PRO A 90 -2.70 -10.17 -2.42
CA PRO A 90 -3.06 -8.76 -2.34
C PRO A 90 -3.70 -8.19 -3.62
N LEU A 91 -3.64 -8.93 -4.73
CA LEU A 91 -4.26 -8.60 -6.01
C LEU A 91 -5.69 -9.15 -6.12
N ASN A 92 -5.96 -10.31 -5.50
CA ASN A 92 -7.28 -10.92 -5.42
C ASN A 92 -7.47 -11.69 -4.11
N ALA A 93 -8.08 -11.05 -3.11
CA ALA A 93 -8.42 -11.65 -1.82
C ALA A 93 -9.23 -12.96 -1.94
N SER A 94 -10.10 -13.04 -2.95
CA SER A 94 -10.95 -14.22 -3.19
C SER A 94 -10.25 -15.38 -3.89
N ALA A 95 -9.01 -15.21 -4.37
CA ALA A 95 -8.24 -16.22 -5.08
C ALA A 95 -6.94 -16.54 -4.30
N PRO A 96 -7.00 -17.46 -3.32
CA PRO A 96 -5.81 -17.84 -2.56
C PRO A 96 -4.76 -18.48 -3.46
N TYR A 97 -3.50 -18.46 -3.01
CA TYR A 97 -2.41 -19.10 -3.74
C TYR A 97 -2.64 -20.61 -3.85
N ALA A 98 -2.51 -21.11 -5.07
CA ALA A 98 -2.54 -22.53 -5.36
C ALA A 98 -1.22 -22.97 -6.01
N MET A 99 -0.74 -24.14 -5.61
CA MET A 99 0.40 -24.77 -6.23
C MET A 99 -0.01 -25.43 -7.54
N ASP A 100 0.73 -25.15 -8.61
CA ASP A 100 0.52 -25.84 -9.88
C ASP A 100 0.97 -27.30 -9.76
N ALA A 101 0.07 -28.21 -10.16
CA ALA A 101 0.28 -29.64 -10.14
C ALA A 101 1.47 -30.10 -11.01
N THR A 102 1.84 -29.32 -12.04
CA THR A 102 2.94 -29.66 -12.96
C THR A 102 4.26 -29.08 -12.49
N SER A 103 4.33 -27.76 -12.29
CA SER A 103 5.58 -27.09 -11.91
C SER A 103 5.94 -27.24 -10.43
N LYS A 104 5.02 -27.73 -9.59
CA LYS A 104 5.19 -27.85 -8.13
C LYS A 104 5.55 -26.52 -7.46
N ARG A 105 5.09 -25.41 -8.05
CA ARG A 105 5.35 -24.04 -7.59
C ARG A 105 4.11 -23.19 -7.77
N ILE A 106 4.10 -22.04 -7.12
CA ILE A 106 3.04 -21.04 -7.27
C ILE A 106 3.35 -20.17 -8.49
N ALA A 107 2.46 -20.27 -9.48
CA ALA A 107 2.53 -19.52 -10.73
C ALA A 107 2.40 -18.00 -10.50
N PRO A 108 2.96 -17.16 -11.40
CA PRO A 108 2.75 -15.72 -11.40
C PRO A 108 1.34 -15.32 -11.80
#